data_AF-A0A9D4SVU3-F1
#
_entry.id   AF-A0A9D4SVU3-F1
#
_cell.length_a   1.000
_cell.length_b   1.000
_cell.length_c   1.000
_cell.angle_alpha   90.00
_cell.angle_beta   90.00
_cell.angle_gamma   90.00
#
_symmetry.space_group_name_H-M   'P 1'
#
loop_
_entity.id
_entity.type
_entity.pdbx_description
1 polymer ?
#
loop_
_entity_poly.entity_id
_entity_poly.type
_entity_poly.pdbx_seq_one_letter_code
_entity_poly.pdbx_strand_id
1 'polypeptide(L)'
;MSRRSDPSVENAKKHVGVSLDHDQSRFLERLSPRALMTQPETKELDSAEPDDKSPRADAEESPIAVECLHAYVQHERRIHQLERRRTLQCYQIKLDQLRQLEVAATNLENERQRLAQKMAAVNSLFNDGEAVTVRNELLRQKEGDGALHPDQEEYLDDVNRMEVCNNELKATEKQIEVIRKEVQELSNDCEELAQLYQDRDNLLDTIISKTSGSELECQLALDLEKLNICKQQVDLTHFKWSQALLMAVTYIFTDMKAPERREHAFNCYNSAYRRAGALKQWLEMVINNIIYHDLGILEERCREKSALLRKERIRLIKDSIKSTTGKEIKLDGVDYNMDADTDTFQDDDTAQLFYAERALKLNRDSRRRPDNAANAGANV
;
A
#
# COMPACT_ATOMS: atom_id res chain seq x y z
N MET A 1 18.15 19.85 48.75
CA MET A 1 17.11 20.28 47.78
C MET A 1 17.06 19.25 46.67
N SER A 2 16.27 18.19 46.86
CA SER A 2 16.10 17.10 45.89
C SER A 2 15.07 17.49 44.85
N ARG A 3 15.48 17.53 43.58
CA ARG A 3 14.55 17.60 42.44
C ARG A 3 13.86 16.24 42.34
N ARG A 4 12.55 16.21 42.61
CA ARG A 4 11.69 15.07 42.28
C ARG A 4 11.44 15.11 40.77
N SER A 5 11.86 14.06 40.07
CA SER A 5 11.53 13.82 38.68
C SER A 5 10.11 13.25 38.61
N ASP A 6 9.22 13.88 37.83
CA ASP A 6 7.85 13.43 37.63
C ASP A 6 7.78 12.08 36.88
N PRO A 7 7.13 11.05 37.42
CA PRO A 7 7.02 9.72 36.79
C PRO A 7 5.95 9.64 35.68
N SER A 8 5.30 10.74 35.32
CA SER A 8 4.15 10.72 34.40
C SER A 8 4.50 10.71 32.91
N VAL A 9 5.77 10.88 32.53
CA VAL A 9 6.19 10.95 31.11
C VAL A 9 6.73 9.61 30.58
N GLU A 10 6.98 8.63 31.45
CA GLU A 10 7.67 7.38 31.07
C GLU A 10 6.71 6.24 30.68
N ASN A 11 5.40 6.36 30.97
CA ASN A 11 4.41 5.33 30.67
C ASN A 11 3.69 5.47 29.31
N ALA A 12 3.83 6.59 28.59
CA ALA A 12 3.22 6.76 27.27
C ALA A 12 4.05 6.20 26.10
N LYS A 13 5.30 5.78 26.34
CA LYS A 13 6.20 5.24 25.31
C LYS A 13 6.18 3.72 25.14
N LYS A 14 5.43 2.97 25.97
CA LYS A 14 5.50 1.50 26.02
C LYS A 14 4.40 0.74 25.28
N HIS A 15 3.42 1.39 24.63
CA HIS A 15 2.26 0.66 24.10
C HIS A 15 1.84 0.85 22.63
N VAL A 16 2.64 1.50 21.77
CA VAL A 16 2.28 1.56 20.32
C VAL A 16 3.45 1.22 19.37
N GLY A 17 4.66 1.05 19.88
CA GLY A 17 5.82 0.66 19.07
C GLY A 17 6.05 -0.85 19.03
N VAL A 18 5.03 -1.66 18.72
CA VAL A 18 5.30 -3.06 18.34
C VAL A 18 5.82 -3.05 16.92
N SER A 19 6.92 -3.77 16.73
CA SER A 19 7.75 -3.93 15.54
C SER A 19 6.99 -4.44 14.29
N LEU A 20 6.02 -3.67 13.77
CA LEU A 20 5.30 -3.99 12.53
C LEU A 20 6.24 -4.05 11.32
N ASP A 21 7.32 -3.27 11.33
CA ASP A 21 8.25 -3.21 10.20
C ASP A 21 9.02 -4.53 10.00
N HIS A 22 9.33 -5.26 11.09
CA HIS A 22 10.06 -6.54 10.98
C HIS A 22 9.16 -7.68 10.50
N ASP A 23 7.89 -7.71 10.90
CA ASP A 23 6.93 -8.72 10.43
C ASP A 23 6.49 -8.45 8.99
N GLN A 24 6.42 -7.17 8.56
CA GLN A 24 6.11 -6.83 7.17
C GLN A 24 7.18 -7.26 6.19
N SER A 25 8.47 -7.04 6.47
CA SER A 25 9.53 -7.50 5.56
C SER A 25 9.50 -9.02 5.39
N ARG A 26 9.27 -9.76 6.49
CA ARG A 26 9.13 -11.22 6.44
C ARG A 26 7.87 -11.67 5.69
N PHE A 27 6.77 -10.94 5.84
CA PHE A 27 5.54 -11.22 5.11
C PHE A 27 5.70 -10.99 3.60
N LEU A 28 6.31 -9.87 3.21
CA LEU A 28 6.60 -9.56 1.80
C LEU A 28 7.63 -10.51 1.18
N GLU A 29 8.60 -10.99 1.97
CA GLU A 29 9.55 -12.02 1.51
C GLU A 29 8.85 -13.35 1.22
N ARG A 30 7.85 -13.75 2.02
CA ARG A 30 7.05 -14.98 1.76
C ARG A 30 6.18 -14.86 0.52
N LEU A 31 5.79 -13.64 0.16
CA LEU A 31 5.00 -13.35 -1.04
C LEU A 31 5.86 -13.28 -2.32
N SER A 32 7.19 -13.32 -2.21
CA SER A 32 8.08 -13.31 -3.35
C SER A 32 8.20 -14.72 -3.94
N PRO A 33 7.87 -14.93 -5.24
CA PRO A 33 8.06 -16.21 -5.93
C PRO A 33 9.50 -16.75 -5.88
N ARG A 34 10.46 -15.90 -5.50
CA ARG A 34 11.90 -16.17 -5.47
C ARG A 34 12.34 -17.14 -4.37
N ALA A 35 11.52 -17.41 -3.34
CA ALA A 35 11.94 -18.21 -2.19
C ALA A 35 12.05 -19.73 -2.49
N LEU A 36 11.55 -20.21 -3.64
CA LEU A 36 11.41 -21.65 -3.92
C LEU A 36 12.41 -22.23 -4.95
N MET A 37 13.24 -21.41 -5.58
CA MET A 37 14.23 -21.87 -6.57
C MET A 37 15.64 -22.01 -5.98
N THR A 38 15.79 -22.81 -4.93
CA THR A 38 17.09 -23.44 -4.63
C THR A 38 17.31 -24.54 -5.67
N GLN A 39 18.24 -24.33 -6.59
CA GLN A 39 18.55 -25.31 -7.63
C GLN A 39 18.92 -26.67 -7.01
N PRO A 40 18.30 -27.78 -7.46
CA PRO A 40 18.77 -29.10 -7.07
C PRO A 40 20.15 -29.33 -7.68
N GLU A 41 21.13 -29.65 -6.83
CA GLU A 41 22.41 -30.22 -7.26
C GLU A 41 22.14 -31.39 -8.20
N THR A 42 22.62 -31.27 -9.44
CA THR A 42 22.57 -32.32 -10.45
C THR A 42 23.34 -33.54 -9.96
N LYS A 43 22.65 -34.51 -9.35
CA LYS A 43 23.17 -35.86 -9.16
C LYS A 43 23.06 -36.60 -10.49
N GLU A 44 24.21 -36.81 -11.13
CA GLU A 44 24.37 -37.79 -12.20
C GLU A 44 23.88 -39.16 -11.71
N LEU A 45 22.81 -39.68 -12.32
CA LEU A 45 22.32 -41.02 -12.05
C LEU A 45 22.75 -41.94 -13.19
N ASP A 46 23.54 -42.95 -12.79
CA ASP A 46 24.02 -44.06 -13.59
C ASP A 46 22.87 -44.87 -14.21
N SER A 47 23.04 -45.21 -15.48
CA SER A 47 22.11 -45.98 -16.31
C SER A 47 22.08 -47.46 -15.91
N ALA A 48 20.92 -47.95 -15.47
CA ALA A 48 20.61 -49.37 -15.41
C ALA A 48 19.26 -49.65 -16.08
N GLU A 49 19.28 -50.44 -17.15
CA GLU A 49 18.09 -51.02 -17.79
C GLU A 49 17.39 -52.01 -16.84
N PRO A 50 16.06 -52.16 -16.96
CA PRO A 50 15.58 -53.52 -17.14
C PRO A 50 14.43 -53.67 -18.14
N ASP A 51 14.55 -54.73 -18.94
CA ASP A 51 13.48 -55.52 -19.56
C ASP A 51 12.47 -55.98 -18.49
N ASP A 52 11.16 -55.86 -18.75
CA ASP A 52 10.23 -57.01 -18.77
C ASP A 52 8.80 -56.58 -19.15
N LYS A 53 8.18 -57.36 -20.03
CA LYS A 53 6.81 -57.19 -20.55
C LYS A 53 5.84 -57.96 -19.67
N SER A 54 4.96 -57.25 -18.97
CA SER A 54 3.78 -57.85 -18.32
C SER A 54 2.47 -57.20 -18.82
N PRO A 55 1.36 -57.96 -18.94
CA PRO A 55 0.18 -57.55 -19.68
C PRO A 55 -0.71 -56.58 -18.89
N ARG A 56 -1.24 -55.60 -19.62
CA ARG A 56 -2.22 -54.59 -19.20
C ARG A 56 -3.45 -55.24 -18.55
N ALA A 57 -3.55 -55.08 -17.23
CA ALA A 57 -4.83 -55.07 -16.52
C ALA A 57 -5.48 -53.70 -16.74
N ASP A 58 -6.80 -53.70 -16.97
CA ASP A 58 -7.59 -52.50 -17.21
C ASP A 58 -7.48 -51.53 -16.03
N ALA A 59 -6.65 -50.50 -16.20
CA ALA A 59 -6.47 -49.43 -15.23
C ALA A 59 -7.75 -48.58 -15.21
N GLU A 60 -8.55 -48.79 -14.17
CA GLU A 60 -9.51 -47.80 -13.70
C GLU A 60 -8.78 -46.45 -13.61
N GLU A 61 -9.37 -45.40 -14.18
CA GLU A 61 -8.82 -44.06 -14.13
C GLU A 61 -8.50 -43.71 -12.69
N SER A 62 -7.22 -43.49 -12.36
CA SER A 62 -6.85 -43.03 -11.02
C SER A 62 -7.55 -41.68 -10.80
N PRO A 63 -8.60 -41.61 -9.96
CA PRO A 63 -9.45 -40.41 -9.82
C PRO A 63 -8.62 -39.18 -9.42
N ILE A 64 -7.54 -39.46 -8.67
CA ILE A 64 -6.56 -38.52 -8.14
C ILE A 64 -5.93 -37.67 -9.27
N ALA A 65 -5.70 -38.23 -10.46
CA ALA A 65 -5.00 -37.52 -11.53
C ALA A 65 -5.87 -36.43 -12.19
N VAL A 66 -7.16 -36.70 -12.35
CA VAL A 66 -8.13 -35.72 -12.89
C VAL A 66 -8.40 -34.63 -11.86
N GLU A 67 -8.53 -35.00 -10.59
CA GLU A 67 -8.69 -34.07 -9.46
C GLU A 67 -7.53 -33.08 -9.38
N CYS A 68 -6.27 -33.54 -9.54
CA CYS A 68 -5.09 -32.68 -9.54
C CYS A 68 -5.10 -31.63 -10.66
N LEU A 69 -5.48 -32.00 -11.89
CA LEU A 69 -5.56 -31.05 -13.00
C LEU A 69 -6.69 -30.03 -12.79
N HIS A 70 -7.82 -30.47 -12.25
CA HIS A 70 -8.92 -29.57 -11.89
C HIS A 70 -8.51 -28.58 -10.79
N ALA A 71 -7.85 -29.07 -9.72
CA ALA A 71 -7.32 -28.24 -8.64
C ALA A 71 -6.32 -27.19 -9.17
N TYR A 72 -5.36 -27.59 -10.02
CA TYR A 72 -4.41 -26.68 -10.64
C TYR A 72 -5.11 -25.54 -11.40
N VAL A 73 -6.11 -25.85 -12.24
CA VAL A 73 -6.86 -24.84 -13.00
C VAL A 73 -7.67 -23.91 -12.07
N GLN A 74 -8.23 -24.43 -10.98
CA GLN A 74 -8.92 -23.61 -9.97
C GLN A 74 -7.96 -22.67 -9.24
N HIS A 75 -6.77 -23.13 -8.86
CA HIS A 75 -5.76 -22.28 -8.25
C HIS A 75 -5.32 -21.17 -9.20
N GLU A 76 -5.03 -21.48 -10.47
CA GLU A 76 -4.67 -20.49 -11.49
C GLU A 76 -5.78 -19.43 -11.70
N ARG A 77 -7.07 -19.83 -11.68
CA ARG A 77 -8.20 -18.89 -11.70
C ARG A 77 -8.14 -17.92 -10.54
N ARG A 78 -7.99 -18.45 -9.34
CA ARG A 78 -8.06 -17.65 -8.12
C ARG A 78 -6.85 -16.74 -7.97
N ILE A 79 -5.64 -17.23 -8.28
CA ILE A 79 -4.41 -16.43 -8.38
C ILE A 79 -4.64 -15.26 -9.34
N HIS A 80 -5.10 -15.54 -10.56
CA HIS A 80 -5.33 -14.51 -11.57
C HIS A 80 -6.32 -13.44 -11.11
N GLN A 81 -7.40 -13.81 -10.43
CA GLN A 81 -8.36 -12.86 -9.85
C GLN A 81 -7.74 -11.95 -8.79
N LEU A 82 -6.97 -12.52 -7.85
CA LEU A 82 -6.31 -11.78 -6.77
C LEU A 82 -5.22 -10.85 -7.30
N GLU A 83 -4.46 -11.28 -8.31
CA GLU A 83 -3.44 -10.45 -8.97
C GLU A 83 -4.05 -9.31 -9.77
N ARG A 84 -5.15 -9.58 -10.49
CA ARG A 84 -5.87 -8.56 -11.25
C ARG A 84 -6.42 -7.45 -10.34
N ARG A 85 -6.86 -7.80 -9.13
CA ARG A 85 -7.26 -6.83 -8.08
C ARG A 85 -6.08 -6.06 -7.48
N ARG A 86 -4.84 -6.37 -7.86
CA ARG A 86 -3.60 -5.76 -7.32
C ARG A 86 -3.57 -5.83 -5.79
N THR A 87 -4.00 -6.96 -5.25
CA THR A 87 -4.24 -7.17 -3.80
C THR A 87 -3.05 -6.72 -2.96
N LEU A 88 -1.83 -7.10 -3.36
CA LEU A 88 -0.61 -6.74 -2.64
C LEU A 88 -0.33 -5.22 -2.67
N GLN A 89 -0.50 -4.56 -3.81
CA GLN A 89 -0.29 -3.12 -3.90
C GLN A 89 -1.36 -2.36 -3.09
N CYS A 90 -2.62 -2.78 -3.18
CA CYS A 90 -3.72 -2.22 -2.40
C CYS A 90 -3.46 -2.37 -0.89
N TYR A 91 -2.99 -3.52 -0.45
CA TYR A 91 -2.58 -3.77 0.95
C TYR A 91 -1.52 -2.77 1.41
N GLN A 92 -0.44 -2.61 0.65
CA GLN A 92 0.66 -1.70 0.98
C GLN A 92 0.20 -0.24 1.08
N ILE A 93 -0.60 0.23 0.12
CA ILE A 93 -1.13 1.61 0.12
C ILE A 93 -1.99 1.85 1.37
N LYS A 94 -2.91 0.93 1.68
CA LYS A 94 -3.80 1.05 2.84
C LYS A 94 -3.04 1.00 4.17
N LEU A 95 -1.99 0.20 4.24
CA LEU A 95 -1.10 0.12 5.39
C LEU A 95 -0.35 1.43 5.64
N ASP A 96 0.15 2.08 4.59
CA ASP A 96 0.78 3.40 4.69
C ASP A 96 -0.22 4.50 5.05
N GLN A 97 -1.44 4.45 4.51
CA GLN A 97 -2.53 5.35 4.90
C GLN A 97 -2.87 5.19 6.39
N LEU A 98 -2.97 3.95 6.88
CA LEU A 98 -3.21 3.64 8.28
C LEU A 98 -2.13 4.26 9.18
N ARG A 99 -0.84 4.05 8.85
CA ARG A 99 0.29 4.64 9.59
C ARG A 99 0.19 6.17 9.65
N GLN A 100 -0.13 6.82 8.54
CA GLN A 100 -0.27 8.28 8.49
C GLN A 100 -1.41 8.80 9.38
N LEU A 101 -2.55 8.09 9.41
CA LEU A 101 -3.67 8.43 10.29
C LEU A 101 -3.33 8.20 11.76
N GLU A 102 -2.62 7.12 12.10
CA GLU A 102 -2.19 6.85 13.48
C GLU A 102 -1.22 7.91 14.02
N VAL A 103 -0.27 8.35 13.19
CA VAL A 103 0.59 9.50 13.51
C VAL A 103 -0.23 10.78 13.70
N ALA A 104 -1.22 11.03 12.83
CA ALA A 104 -2.09 12.18 12.97
C ALA A 104 -2.93 12.15 14.26
N ALA A 105 -3.51 11.00 14.61
CA ALA A 105 -4.26 10.81 15.84
C ALA A 105 -3.38 11.03 17.07
N THR A 106 -2.15 10.50 17.07
CA THR A 106 -1.17 10.72 18.14
C THR A 106 -0.84 12.20 18.32
N ASN A 107 -0.66 12.95 17.22
CA ASN A 107 -0.41 14.39 17.27
C ASN A 107 -1.61 15.18 17.82
N LEU A 108 -2.83 14.83 17.41
CA LEU A 108 -4.06 15.44 17.91
C LEU A 108 -4.26 15.16 19.41
N GLU A 109 -3.97 13.94 19.85
CA GLU A 109 -4.03 13.55 21.26
C GLU A 109 -3.01 14.33 22.10
N ASN A 110 -1.78 14.49 21.61
CA ASN A 110 -0.77 15.31 22.29
C ASN A 110 -1.20 16.78 22.41
N GLU A 111 -1.78 17.37 21.35
CA GLU A 111 -2.28 18.75 21.41
C GLU A 111 -3.49 18.88 22.35
N ARG A 112 -4.40 17.91 22.33
CA ARG A 112 -5.53 17.82 23.27
C ARG A 112 -5.05 17.79 24.72
N GLN A 113 -4.03 16.98 25.03
CA GLN A 113 -3.42 16.91 26.36
C GLN A 113 -2.78 18.24 26.76
N ARG A 114 -2.08 18.91 25.83
CA ARG A 114 -1.48 20.23 26.07
C ARG A 114 -2.54 21.29 26.38
N LEU A 115 -3.62 21.35 25.62
CA LEU A 115 -4.74 22.26 25.86
C LEU A 115 -5.44 21.95 27.20
N ALA A 116 -5.67 20.66 27.49
CA ALA A 116 -6.26 20.24 28.76
C ALA A 116 -5.40 20.64 29.97
N GLN A 117 -4.06 20.52 29.89
CA GLN A 117 -3.14 20.96 30.94
C GLN A 117 -3.19 22.48 31.16
N LYS A 118 -3.19 23.27 30.07
CA LYS A 118 -3.34 24.74 30.15
C LYS A 118 -4.66 25.12 30.82
N MET A 119 -5.76 24.52 30.39
CA MET A 119 -7.09 24.79 30.94
C MET A 119 -7.22 24.37 32.41
N ALA A 120 -6.61 23.25 32.79
CA ALA A 120 -6.56 22.81 34.19
C ALA A 120 -5.77 23.79 35.06
N ALA A 121 -4.65 24.32 34.56
CA ALA A 121 -3.87 25.33 35.26
C ALA A 121 -4.69 26.63 35.46
N VAL A 122 -5.40 27.10 34.44
CA VAL A 122 -6.29 28.26 34.54
C VAL A 122 -7.43 27.98 35.53
N ASN A 123 -8.11 26.84 35.40
CA ASN A 123 -9.20 26.47 36.29
C ASN A 123 -8.76 26.34 37.76
N SER A 124 -7.52 25.91 38.04
CA SER A 124 -6.98 25.84 39.41
C SER A 124 -6.82 27.21 40.09
N LEU A 125 -6.84 28.30 39.32
CA LEU A 125 -6.86 29.67 39.86
C LEU A 125 -8.27 30.09 40.30
N PHE A 126 -9.31 29.38 39.87
CA PHE A 126 -10.70 29.62 40.23
C PHE A 126 -11.18 28.55 41.22
N ASN A 127 -12.05 28.90 42.17
CA ASN A 127 -12.56 27.93 43.14
C ASN A 127 -13.38 26.82 42.43
N ASP A 128 -13.27 25.58 42.92
CA ASP A 128 -13.78 24.32 42.32
C ASP A 128 -15.27 24.28 41.91
N GLY A 129 -16.07 25.29 42.25
CA GLY A 129 -17.48 25.38 41.90
C GLY A 129 -17.82 26.17 40.62
N GLU A 130 -16.88 26.95 40.05
CA GLU A 130 -17.23 27.96 39.04
C GLU A 130 -16.80 27.63 37.60
N ALA A 131 -15.96 26.64 37.35
CA ALA A 131 -15.31 26.45 36.04
C ALA A 131 -16.28 26.21 34.84
N VAL A 132 -17.37 25.46 35.01
CA VAL A 132 -18.38 25.26 33.94
C VAL A 132 -19.20 26.53 33.72
N THR A 133 -19.37 27.33 34.76
CA THR A 133 -20.00 28.65 34.73
C THR A 133 -19.13 29.67 33.99
N VAL A 134 -17.79 29.56 34.03
CA VAL A 134 -16.87 30.52 33.38
C VAL A 134 -17.08 30.56 31.86
N ARG A 135 -17.10 29.42 31.14
CA ARG A 135 -17.33 29.42 29.68
C ARG A 135 -18.66 30.09 29.32
N ASN A 136 -19.73 29.72 30.02
CA ASN A 136 -21.08 30.21 29.74
C ASN A 136 -21.23 31.71 30.10
N GLU A 137 -20.60 32.16 31.18
CA GLU A 137 -20.62 33.56 31.59
C GLU A 137 -19.81 34.44 30.63
N LEU A 138 -18.64 33.97 30.17
CA LEU A 138 -17.83 34.69 29.18
C LEU A 138 -18.53 34.80 27.82
N LEU A 139 -19.25 33.76 27.39
CA LEU A 139 -20.08 33.82 26.18
C LEU A 139 -21.22 34.83 26.34
N ARG A 140 -21.91 34.82 27.50
CA ARG A 140 -22.98 35.78 27.80
C ARG A 140 -22.48 37.23 27.88
N GLN A 141 -21.28 37.43 28.45
CA GLN A 141 -20.63 38.73 28.50
C GLN A 141 -20.28 39.26 27.10
N LYS A 142 -19.83 38.37 26.21
CA LYS A 142 -19.55 38.69 24.81
C LYS A 142 -20.82 39.02 24.01
N GLU A 143 -21.92 38.33 24.28
CA GLU A 143 -23.23 38.62 23.67
C GLU A 143 -23.84 39.96 24.14
N GLY A 144 -23.47 40.42 25.34
CA GLY A 144 -23.94 41.67 25.93
C GLY A 144 -23.13 42.93 25.57
N ASP A 145 -22.35 42.92 24.48
CA ASP A 145 -21.42 44.00 24.07
C ASP A 145 -20.30 44.33 25.08
N GLY A 146 -20.08 43.46 26.08
CA GLY A 146 -18.99 43.61 27.04
C GLY A 146 -17.65 43.20 26.41
N ALA A 147 -16.67 44.10 26.43
CA ALA A 147 -15.30 43.76 26.04
C ALA A 147 -14.73 42.70 27.00
N LEU A 148 -14.25 41.59 26.45
CA LEU A 148 -13.55 40.55 27.20
C LEU A 148 -12.11 40.99 27.49
N HIS A 149 -11.58 40.57 28.64
CA HIS A 149 -10.15 40.71 28.92
C HIS A 149 -9.34 39.78 28.00
N PRO A 150 -8.12 40.14 27.55
CA PRO A 150 -7.29 39.29 26.68
C PRO A 150 -7.16 37.84 27.16
N ASP A 151 -6.94 37.64 28.47
CA ASP A 151 -6.82 36.29 29.05
C ASP A 151 -8.13 35.48 28.98
N GLN A 152 -9.28 36.14 29.03
CA GLN A 152 -10.60 35.51 28.89
C GLN A 152 -10.85 35.11 27.42
N GLU A 153 -10.39 35.93 26.49
CA GLU A 153 -10.44 35.63 25.05
C GLU A 153 -9.52 34.45 24.70
N GLU A 154 -8.28 34.43 25.20
CA GLU A 154 -7.35 33.29 25.02
C GLU A 154 -7.92 31.99 25.60
N TYR A 155 -8.59 32.05 26.76
CA TYR A 155 -9.26 30.88 27.33
C TYR A 155 -10.38 30.35 26.43
N LEU A 156 -11.25 31.22 25.91
CA LEU A 156 -12.32 30.82 24.99
C LEU A 156 -11.76 30.22 23.70
N ASP A 157 -10.65 30.77 23.18
CA ASP A 157 -9.95 30.23 22.03
C ASP A 157 -9.39 28.84 22.29
N ASP A 158 -8.73 28.62 23.44
CA ASP A 158 -8.19 27.31 23.82
C ASP A 158 -9.32 26.27 24.05
N VAL A 159 -10.46 26.69 24.61
CA VAL A 159 -11.68 25.85 24.72
C VAL A 159 -12.19 25.44 23.34
N ASN A 160 -12.30 26.40 22.42
CA ASN A 160 -12.76 26.15 21.05
C ASN A 160 -11.79 25.23 20.30
N ARG A 161 -10.47 25.47 20.42
CA ARG A 161 -9.43 24.58 19.88
C ARG A 161 -9.53 23.18 20.44
N MET A 162 -9.79 23.03 21.75
CA MET A 162 -9.96 21.72 22.37
C MET A 162 -11.18 20.98 21.82
N GLU A 163 -12.29 21.68 21.58
CA GLU A 163 -13.49 21.11 20.96
C GLU A 163 -13.23 20.67 19.51
N VAL A 164 -12.53 21.49 18.73
CA VAL A 164 -12.10 21.14 17.36
C VAL A 164 -11.17 19.91 17.38
N CYS A 165 -10.13 19.92 18.21
CA CYS A 165 -9.21 18.78 18.34
C CYS A 165 -9.94 17.49 18.74
N ASN A 166 -10.93 17.55 19.65
CA ASN A 166 -11.74 16.40 20.03
C ASN A 166 -12.55 15.85 18.86
N ASN A 167 -13.18 16.73 18.07
CA ASN A 167 -13.97 16.33 16.92
C ASN A 167 -13.09 15.74 15.81
N GLU A 168 -11.93 16.34 15.55
CA GLU A 168 -10.95 15.82 14.59
C GLU A 168 -10.36 14.48 15.02
N LEU A 169 -10.06 14.31 16.31
CA LEU A 169 -9.55 13.07 16.87
C LEU A 169 -10.60 11.95 16.70
N LYS A 170 -11.85 12.18 17.10
CA LYS A 170 -12.95 11.22 16.92
C LYS A 170 -13.17 10.86 15.45
N ALA A 171 -13.07 11.83 14.53
CA ALA A 171 -13.20 11.57 13.10
C ALA A 171 -12.04 10.72 12.58
N THR A 172 -10.81 11.02 13.01
CA THR A 172 -9.59 10.29 12.64
C THR A 172 -9.62 8.86 13.19
N GLU A 173 -10.04 8.67 14.43
CA GLU A 173 -10.20 7.33 15.05
C GLU A 173 -11.20 6.46 14.29
N LYS A 174 -12.33 7.02 13.86
CA LYS A 174 -13.30 6.31 13.01
C LYS A 174 -12.69 5.90 11.67
N GLN A 175 -11.90 6.79 11.04
CA GLN A 175 -11.22 6.47 9.78
C GLN A 175 -10.17 5.36 9.98
N ILE A 176 -9.41 5.41 11.08
CA ILE A 176 -8.46 4.36 11.46
C ILE A 176 -9.18 3.01 11.58
N GLU A 177 -10.35 2.97 12.23
CA GLU A 177 -11.12 1.72 12.36
C GLU A 177 -11.54 1.14 11.00
N VAL A 178 -12.02 1.99 10.08
CA VAL A 178 -12.40 1.57 8.73
C VAL A 178 -11.19 1.04 7.97
N ILE A 179 -10.08 1.79 7.93
CA ILE A 179 -8.88 1.36 7.20
C ILE A 179 -8.27 0.11 7.82
N ARG A 180 -8.31 -0.07 9.14
CA ARG A 180 -7.84 -1.33 9.79
C ARG A 180 -8.62 -2.55 9.30
N LYS A 181 -9.93 -2.43 9.11
CA LYS A 181 -10.76 -3.53 8.57
C LYS A 181 -10.36 -3.84 7.12
N GLU A 182 -10.22 -2.82 6.29
CA GLU A 182 -9.76 -2.98 4.89
C GLU A 182 -8.36 -3.60 4.81
N VAL A 183 -7.42 -3.17 5.66
CA VAL A 183 -6.07 -3.74 5.75
C VAL A 183 -6.11 -5.21 6.16
N GLN A 184 -6.98 -5.58 7.11
CA GLN A 184 -7.13 -6.97 7.53
C GLN A 184 -7.70 -7.85 6.41
N GLU A 185 -8.73 -7.38 5.69
CA GLU A 185 -9.29 -8.09 4.54
C GLU A 185 -8.24 -8.29 3.44
N LEU A 186 -7.49 -7.25 3.10
CA LEU A 186 -6.41 -7.32 2.11
C LEU A 186 -5.24 -8.21 2.59
N SER A 187 -4.96 -8.26 3.89
CA SER A 187 -3.98 -9.18 4.48
C SER A 187 -4.40 -10.62 4.26
N ASN A 188 -5.67 -10.95 4.53
CA ASN A 188 -6.21 -12.28 4.32
C ASN A 188 -6.16 -12.67 2.82
N ASP A 189 -6.52 -11.75 1.92
CA ASP A 189 -6.42 -11.98 0.47
C ASP A 189 -4.95 -12.19 0.04
N CYS A 190 -3.97 -11.52 0.67
CA CYS A 190 -2.54 -11.75 0.41
C CYS A 190 -2.06 -13.11 0.92
N GLU A 191 -2.50 -13.53 2.11
CA GLU A 191 -2.22 -14.86 2.66
C GLU A 191 -2.81 -15.97 1.79
N GLU A 192 -4.05 -15.79 1.32
CA GLU A 192 -4.69 -16.69 0.36
C GLU A 192 -3.86 -16.78 -0.93
N LEU A 193 -3.44 -15.64 -1.49
CA LEU A 193 -2.59 -15.62 -2.68
C LEU A 193 -1.28 -16.39 -2.48
N ALA A 194 -0.63 -16.21 -1.34
CA ALA A 194 0.60 -16.93 -0.98
C ALA A 194 0.36 -18.45 -0.92
N GLN A 195 -0.73 -18.86 -0.27
CA GLN A 195 -1.08 -20.26 -0.12
C GLN A 195 -1.40 -20.90 -1.48
N LEU A 196 -2.15 -20.23 -2.35
CA LEU A 196 -2.46 -20.73 -3.69
C LEU A 196 -1.21 -20.92 -4.54
N TYR A 197 -0.23 -20.03 -4.42
CA TYR A 197 1.07 -20.19 -5.07
C TYR A 197 1.80 -21.44 -4.58
N GLN A 198 1.86 -21.63 -3.26
CA GLN A 198 2.48 -22.80 -2.66
C GLN A 198 1.77 -24.10 -3.04
N ASP A 199 0.44 -24.14 -2.99
CA ASP A 199 -0.38 -25.29 -3.34
C ASP A 199 -0.21 -25.66 -4.82
N ARG A 200 -0.19 -24.65 -5.70
CA ARG A 200 0.09 -24.85 -7.12
C ARG A 200 1.46 -25.48 -7.33
N ASP A 201 2.50 -24.97 -6.68
CA ASP A 201 3.87 -25.46 -6.87
C ASP A 201 4.00 -26.89 -6.32
N ASN A 202 3.39 -27.20 -5.17
CA ASN A 202 3.31 -28.55 -4.61
C ASN A 202 2.58 -29.53 -5.57
N LEU A 203 1.51 -29.09 -6.23
CA LEU A 203 0.80 -29.89 -7.23
C LEU A 203 1.68 -30.14 -8.46
N LEU A 204 2.37 -29.11 -8.95
CA LEU A 204 3.30 -29.24 -10.08
C LEU A 204 4.44 -30.20 -9.73
N ASP A 205 5.03 -30.10 -8.55
CA ASP A 205 6.04 -31.05 -8.09
C ASP A 205 5.47 -32.46 -8.03
N THR A 206 4.29 -32.67 -7.47
CA THR A 206 3.68 -34.01 -7.37
C THR A 206 3.43 -34.64 -8.75
N ILE A 207 3.03 -33.84 -9.74
CA ILE A 207 2.65 -34.32 -11.08
C ILE A 207 3.86 -34.42 -12.02
N ILE A 208 4.81 -33.49 -11.93
CA ILE A 208 5.87 -33.27 -12.92
C ILE A 208 7.26 -33.70 -12.40
N SER A 209 7.51 -33.79 -11.10
CA SER A 209 8.87 -34.05 -10.53
C SER A 209 9.58 -35.33 -10.98
N LYS A 210 8.91 -36.26 -11.70
CA LYS A 210 9.56 -37.46 -12.27
C LYS A 210 10.13 -37.25 -13.68
N THR A 211 9.73 -36.19 -14.37
CA THR A 211 10.21 -35.85 -15.70
C THR A 211 10.62 -34.39 -15.68
N SER A 212 11.93 -34.12 -15.74
CA SER A 212 12.49 -32.78 -15.86
C SER A 212 11.62 -31.92 -16.79
N GLY A 213 11.14 -30.77 -16.32
CA GLY A 213 10.25 -29.88 -17.09
C GLY A 213 10.80 -29.62 -18.51
N SER A 214 9.92 -29.35 -19.47
CA SER A 214 10.36 -29.12 -20.85
C SER A 214 11.33 -27.93 -20.92
N GLU A 215 12.30 -27.97 -21.83
CA GLU A 215 13.24 -26.86 -22.05
C GLU A 215 12.49 -25.54 -22.31
N LEU A 216 11.32 -25.63 -22.96
CA LEU A 216 10.43 -24.50 -23.18
C LEU A 216 9.82 -23.95 -21.88
N GLU A 217 9.37 -24.80 -20.95
CA GLU A 217 8.84 -24.37 -19.65
C GLU A 217 9.91 -23.61 -18.85
N CYS A 218 11.12 -24.17 -18.81
CA CYS A 218 12.26 -23.56 -18.15
C CYS A 218 12.62 -22.20 -18.78
N GLN A 219 12.66 -22.13 -20.12
CA GLN A 219 12.94 -20.87 -20.82
C GLN A 219 11.86 -19.81 -20.58
N LEU A 220 10.58 -20.19 -20.58
CA LEU A 220 9.48 -19.28 -20.31
C LEU A 220 9.49 -18.78 -18.86
N ALA A 221 9.80 -19.64 -17.89
CA ALA A 221 9.94 -19.26 -16.49
C ALA A 221 11.08 -18.24 -16.29
N LEU A 222 12.24 -18.48 -16.93
CA LEU A 222 13.38 -17.56 -16.90
C LEU A 222 13.07 -16.21 -17.58
N ASP A 223 12.38 -16.22 -18.72
CA ASP A 223 11.96 -14.99 -19.40
C ASP A 223 11.00 -14.19 -18.51
N LEU A 224 10.03 -14.85 -17.86
CA LEU A 224 9.08 -14.21 -16.96
C LEU A 224 9.77 -13.60 -15.73
N GLU A 225 10.75 -14.30 -15.14
CA GLU A 225 11.54 -13.77 -14.02
C GLU A 225 12.32 -12.51 -14.43
N LYS A 226 12.98 -12.52 -15.60
CA LYS A 226 13.70 -11.34 -16.11
C LYS A 226 12.77 -10.15 -16.30
N LEU A 227 11.59 -10.36 -16.89
CA LEU A 227 10.60 -9.30 -17.08
C LEU A 227 10.11 -8.74 -15.75
N ASN A 228 9.87 -9.59 -14.75
CA ASN A 228 9.50 -9.15 -13.40
C ASN A 228 10.60 -8.32 -12.72
N ILE A 229 11.87 -8.69 -12.88
CA ILE A 229 13.00 -7.89 -12.38
C ILE A 229 13.03 -6.52 -13.05
N CYS A 230 12.89 -6.46 -14.38
CA CYS A 230 12.82 -5.19 -15.10
C CYS A 230 11.66 -4.32 -14.63
N LYS A 231 10.47 -4.91 -14.42
CA LYS A 231 9.31 -4.21 -13.87
C LYS A 231 9.60 -3.60 -12.50
N GLN A 232 10.16 -4.38 -11.57
CA GLN A 232 10.53 -3.90 -10.23
C GLN A 232 11.55 -2.74 -10.28
N GLN A 233 12.49 -2.77 -11.23
CA GLN A 233 13.46 -1.68 -11.41
C GLN A 233 12.79 -0.39 -11.90
N VAL A 234 11.83 -0.48 -12.82
CA VAL A 234 11.04 0.67 -13.28
C VAL A 234 10.25 1.27 -12.11
N ASP A 235 9.56 0.43 -11.34
CA ASP A 235 8.77 0.86 -10.18
C ASP A 235 9.64 1.56 -9.12
N LEU A 236 10.79 0.97 -8.77
CA LEU A 236 11.75 1.55 -7.82
C LEU A 236 12.28 2.90 -8.31
N THR A 237 12.56 3.00 -9.61
CA THR A 237 13.05 4.25 -10.21
C THR A 237 11.96 5.32 -10.12
N HIS A 238 10.74 5.01 -10.53
CA HIS A 238 9.59 5.90 -10.43
C HIS A 238 9.37 6.41 -8.98
N PHE A 239 9.48 5.53 -7.98
CA PHE A 239 9.39 5.90 -6.57
C PHE A 239 10.47 6.91 -6.15
N LYS A 240 11.74 6.64 -6.45
CA LYS A 240 12.87 7.54 -6.12
C LYS A 240 12.70 8.93 -6.74
N TRP A 241 12.28 8.99 -8.00
CA TRP A 241 12.02 10.25 -8.69
C TRP A 241 10.88 11.04 -8.05
N SER A 242 9.80 10.36 -7.68
CA SER A 242 8.66 10.97 -6.97
C SER A 242 9.08 11.56 -5.62
N GLN A 243 9.92 10.85 -4.87
CA GLN A 243 10.46 11.34 -3.59
C GLN A 243 11.36 12.57 -3.77
N ALA A 244 12.24 12.56 -4.77
CA ALA A 244 13.11 13.71 -5.07
C ALA A 244 12.29 14.97 -5.41
N LEU A 245 11.21 14.81 -6.16
CA LEU A 245 10.29 15.90 -6.48
C LEU A 245 9.63 16.48 -5.22
N LEU A 246 9.14 15.63 -4.32
CA LEU A 246 8.53 16.05 -3.05
C LEU A 246 9.51 16.85 -2.17
N MET A 247 10.77 16.40 -2.10
CA MET A 247 11.82 17.11 -1.35
C MET A 247 12.09 18.49 -1.94
N ALA A 248 12.19 18.59 -3.27
CA ALA A 248 12.38 19.88 -3.94
C ALA A 248 11.25 20.87 -3.61
N VAL A 249 9.99 20.43 -3.63
CA VAL A 249 8.84 21.29 -3.24
C VAL A 249 8.94 21.75 -1.78
N THR A 250 9.37 20.86 -0.88
CA THR A 250 9.50 21.16 0.56
C THR A 250 10.56 22.23 0.83
N TYR A 251 11.69 22.18 0.12
CA TYR A 251 12.75 23.19 0.26
C TYR A 251 12.31 24.56 -0.24
N ILE A 252 11.61 24.62 -1.39
CA ILE A 252 11.05 25.87 -1.91
C ILE A 252 10.14 26.52 -0.87
N PHE A 253 9.26 25.73 -0.23
CA PHE A 253 8.37 26.25 0.81
C PHE A 253 9.10 26.79 2.04
N THR A 254 10.18 26.10 2.45
CA THR A 254 10.95 26.48 3.64
C THR A 254 11.68 27.80 3.45
N ASP A 255 12.29 27.99 2.30
CA ASP A 255 13.07 29.19 2.03
C ASP A 255 12.21 30.47 1.88
N MET A 256 10.97 30.35 1.40
CA MET A 256 10.04 31.49 1.31
C MET A 256 9.67 32.10 2.68
N LYS A 257 9.95 31.41 3.78
CA LYS A 257 9.63 31.90 5.14
C LYS A 257 10.61 32.95 5.66
N ALA A 258 11.83 33.07 5.13
CA ALA A 258 12.85 33.99 5.63
C ALA A 258 12.83 35.35 4.90
N PRO A 259 12.50 36.49 5.56
CA PRO A 259 12.35 37.80 4.92
C PRO A 259 13.62 38.34 4.25
N GLU A 260 14.76 38.18 4.92
CA GLU A 260 16.07 38.71 4.51
C GLU A 260 16.60 38.06 3.23
N ARG A 261 16.09 36.87 2.89
CA ARG A 261 16.46 36.14 1.69
C ARG A 261 15.45 36.32 0.56
N ARG A 262 14.31 36.98 0.77
CA ARG A 262 13.19 36.99 -0.19
C ARG A 262 13.56 37.44 -1.58
N GLU A 263 14.35 38.50 -1.76
CA GLU A 263 14.67 39.02 -3.10
C GLU A 263 15.68 38.14 -3.84
N HIS A 264 16.78 37.75 -3.18
CA HIS A 264 17.74 36.81 -3.74
C HIS A 264 17.06 35.45 -4.03
N ALA A 265 16.29 34.96 -3.06
CA ALA A 265 15.53 33.72 -3.19
C ALA A 265 14.46 33.85 -4.27
N PHE A 266 13.78 34.99 -4.42
CA PHE A 266 12.84 35.23 -5.52
C PHE A 266 13.51 35.11 -6.89
N ASN A 267 14.69 35.69 -7.08
CA ASN A 267 15.43 35.57 -8.34
C ASN A 267 15.90 34.12 -8.58
N CYS A 268 16.43 33.45 -7.54
CA CYS A 268 16.79 32.04 -7.59
C CYS A 268 15.57 31.16 -7.89
N TYR A 269 14.40 31.44 -7.31
CA TYR A 269 13.16 30.70 -7.52
C TYR A 269 12.52 31.01 -8.85
N ASN A 270 12.56 32.23 -9.36
CA ASN A 270 12.00 32.51 -10.66
C ASN A 270 12.79 31.75 -11.75
N SER A 271 14.12 31.75 -11.64
CA SER A 271 15.00 30.93 -12.49
C SER A 271 14.77 29.42 -12.27
N ALA A 272 14.72 28.97 -11.01
CA ALA A 272 14.46 27.58 -10.68
C ALA A 272 13.06 27.14 -11.09
N TYR A 273 12.04 28.00 -11.02
CA TYR A 273 10.65 27.75 -11.40
C TYR A 273 10.53 27.58 -12.90
N ARG A 274 11.18 28.43 -13.71
CA ARG A 274 11.22 28.25 -15.17
C ARG A 274 11.91 26.94 -15.54
N ARG A 275 13.05 26.64 -14.91
CA ARG A 275 13.78 25.37 -15.11
C ARG A 275 12.99 24.17 -14.63
N ALA A 276 12.35 24.25 -13.46
CA ALA A 276 11.49 23.22 -12.90
C ALA A 276 10.22 23.05 -13.72
N GLY A 277 9.69 24.11 -14.34
CA GLY A 277 8.56 24.06 -15.26
C GLY A 277 8.91 23.32 -16.55
N ALA A 278 10.05 23.66 -17.17
CA ALA A 278 10.57 22.91 -18.32
C ALA A 278 10.90 21.46 -17.96
N LEU A 279 11.54 21.23 -16.81
CA LEU A 279 11.82 19.90 -16.30
C LEU A 279 10.54 19.12 -16.00
N LYS A 280 9.52 19.75 -15.41
CA LYS A 280 8.21 19.15 -15.16
C LYS A 280 7.55 18.75 -16.47
N GLN A 281 7.52 19.62 -17.47
CA GLN A 281 6.97 19.30 -18.79
C GLN A 281 7.72 18.13 -19.45
N TRP A 282 9.05 18.14 -19.36
CA TRP A 282 9.87 17.04 -19.86
C TRP A 282 9.61 15.75 -19.08
N LEU A 283 9.50 15.80 -17.75
CA LEU A 283 9.17 14.65 -16.90
C LEU A 283 7.77 14.13 -17.21
N GLU A 284 6.76 15.00 -17.35
CA GLU A 284 5.41 14.61 -17.74
C GLU A 284 5.41 13.94 -19.11
N MET A 285 6.18 14.46 -20.07
CA MET A 285 6.36 13.83 -21.38
C MET A 285 7.05 12.45 -21.26
N VAL A 286 8.14 12.34 -20.49
CA VAL A 286 8.87 11.08 -20.30
C VAL A 286 8.01 10.05 -19.58
N ILE A 287 7.34 10.44 -18.50
CA ILE A 287 6.46 9.57 -17.73
C ILE A 287 5.30 9.10 -18.62
N ASN A 288 4.61 10.02 -19.27
CA ASN A 288 3.39 9.68 -20.01
C ASN A 288 3.66 8.98 -21.33
N ASN A 289 4.69 9.39 -22.08
CA ASN A 289 4.92 8.90 -23.43
C ASN A 289 5.96 7.78 -23.51
N ILE A 290 6.86 7.68 -22.52
CA ILE A 290 7.94 6.68 -22.53
C ILE A 290 7.66 5.64 -21.44
N ILE A 291 7.60 6.06 -20.18
CA ILE A 291 7.50 5.10 -19.06
C ILE A 291 6.18 4.35 -19.09
N TYR A 292 5.03 5.03 -19.17
CA TYR A 292 3.73 4.33 -19.21
C TYR A 292 3.54 3.50 -20.47
N HIS A 293 4.06 3.97 -21.61
CA HIS A 293 4.03 3.21 -22.85
C HIS A 293 4.86 1.91 -22.73
N ASP A 294 6.11 2.02 -22.26
CA ASP A 294 7.00 0.88 -22.10
C ASP A 294 6.51 -0.08 -21.02
N LEU A 295 5.94 0.45 -19.93
CA LEU A 295 5.26 -0.34 -18.91
C LEU A 295 4.09 -1.13 -19.50
N GLY A 296 3.24 -0.49 -20.31
CA GLY A 296 2.14 -1.17 -21.00
C GLY A 296 2.62 -2.29 -21.92
N ILE A 297 3.70 -2.08 -22.68
CA ILE A 297 4.33 -3.12 -23.51
C ILE A 297 4.87 -4.27 -22.65
N LEU A 298 5.54 -3.96 -21.54
CA LEU A 298 6.06 -4.97 -20.62
C LEU A 298 4.94 -5.78 -19.98
N GLU A 299 3.85 -5.13 -19.57
CA GLU A 299 2.69 -5.79 -18.99
C GLU A 299 2.01 -6.73 -19.99
N GLU A 300 1.87 -6.31 -21.25
CA GLU A 300 1.34 -7.17 -22.31
C GLU A 300 2.23 -8.39 -22.53
N ARG A 301 3.56 -8.19 -22.64
CA ARG A 301 4.51 -9.30 -22.81
C ARG A 301 4.53 -10.26 -21.63
N CYS A 302 4.44 -9.75 -20.40
CA CYS A 302 4.29 -10.58 -19.20
C CYS A 302 3.01 -11.40 -19.28
N ARG A 303 1.89 -10.78 -19.66
CA ARG A 303 0.59 -11.46 -19.79
C ARG A 303 0.66 -12.57 -20.83
N GLU A 304 1.20 -12.29 -22.01
CA GLU A 304 1.41 -13.28 -23.08
C GLU A 304 2.27 -14.46 -22.61
N LYS A 305 3.43 -14.18 -21.99
CA LYS A 305 4.35 -15.22 -21.50
C LYS A 305 3.73 -16.06 -20.38
N SER A 306 3.02 -15.45 -19.44
CA SER A 306 2.26 -16.16 -18.41
C SER A 306 1.16 -17.03 -19.00
N ALA A 307 0.44 -16.56 -20.03
CA ALA A 307 -0.56 -17.36 -20.73
C ALA A 307 0.06 -18.57 -21.46
N LEU A 308 1.21 -18.38 -22.12
CA LEU A 308 1.96 -19.47 -22.75
C LEU A 308 2.48 -20.49 -21.72
N LEU A 309 3.03 -20.03 -20.60
CA LEU A 309 3.52 -20.88 -19.53
C LEU A 309 2.38 -21.74 -18.94
N ARG A 310 1.23 -21.14 -18.66
CA ARG A 310 0.03 -21.87 -18.19
C ARG A 310 -0.41 -22.94 -19.19
N LYS A 311 -0.47 -22.61 -20.49
CA LYS A 311 -0.82 -23.56 -21.55
C LYS A 311 0.16 -24.74 -21.60
N GLU A 312 1.45 -24.47 -21.51
CA GLU A 312 2.48 -25.51 -21.50
C GLU A 312 2.39 -26.39 -20.24
N ARG A 313 2.20 -25.80 -19.06
CA ARG A 313 2.01 -26.56 -17.82
C ARG A 313 0.79 -27.48 -17.88
N ILE A 314 -0.34 -26.99 -18.41
CA ILE A 314 -1.54 -27.81 -18.63
C ILE A 314 -1.24 -28.96 -19.61
N ARG A 315 -0.48 -28.69 -20.68
CA ARG A 315 -0.06 -29.72 -21.64
C ARG A 315 0.79 -30.79 -20.95
N LEU A 316 1.80 -30.39 -20.18
CA LEU A 316 2.69 -31.29 -19.44
C LEU A 316 1.93 -32.12 -18.40
N ILE A 317 0.98 -31.52 -17.66
CA ILE A 317 0.13 -32.25 -16.73
C ILE A 317 -0.69 -33.31 -17.48
N LYS A 318 -1.32 -32.96 -18.61
CA LYS A 318 -2.07 -33.93 -19.44
C LYS A 318 -1.18 -35.06 -19.95
N ASP A 319 0.02 -34.74 -20.43
CA ASP A 319 0.98 -35.72 -20.94
C ASP A 319 1.49 -36.66 -19.81
N SER A 320 1.75 -36.12 -18.62
CA SER A 320 2.13 -36.90 -17.42
C SER A 320 1.01 -37.86 -17.00
N ILE A 321 -0.24 -37.37 -16.97
CA ILE A 321 -1.39 -38.21 -16.63
C ILE A 321 -1.64 -39.29 -17.69
N LYS A 322 -1.52 -38.94 -18.98
CA LYS A 322 -1.64 -39.89 -20.10
C LYS A 322 -0.55 -40.97 -20.04
N SER A 323 0.68 -40.60 -19.68
CA SER A 323 1.79 -41.55 -19.54
C SER A 323 1.59 -42.51 -18.37
N THR A 324 1.00 -42.03 -17.28
CA THR A 324 0.76 -42.82 -16.05
C THR A 324 -0.49 -43.70 -16.16
N THR A 325 -1.57 -43.18 -16.75
CA THR A 325 -2.89 -43.84 -16.81
C THR A 325 -3.12 -44.57 -18.15
N GLY A 326 -2.35 -44.23 -19.18
CA GLY A 326 -2.51 -44.76 -20.54
C GLY A 326 -3.72 -44.19 -21.31
N LYS A 327 -4.50 -43.28 -20.70
CA LYS A 327 -5.71 -42.67 -21.27
C LYS A 327 -5.53 -41.17 -21.44
N GLU A 328 -6.09 -40.64 -22.53
CA GLU A 328 -6.10 -39.21 -22.79
C GLU A 328 -7.33 -38.57 -22.15
N ILE A 329 -7.08 -37.65 -21.20
CA ILE A 329 -8.16 -36.93 -20.52
C ILE A 329 -8.68 -35.83 -21.42
N LYS A 330 -9.94 -35.97 -21.85
CA LYS A 330 -10.71 -34.87 -22.44
C LYS A 330 -11.45 -34.14 -21.33
N LEU A 331 -10.98 -32.95 -21.01
CA LEU A 331 -11.69 -32.03 -20.13
C LEU A 331 -12.67 -31.22 -20.97
N ASP A 332 -13.85 -31.78 -21.19
CA ASP A 332 -14.94 -31.09 -21.87
C ASP A 332 -15.54 -30.05 -20.91
N GLY A 333 -15.55 -28.77 -21.32
CA GLY A 333 -16.22 -27.69 -20.59
C GLY A 333 -15.37 -26.84 -19.63
N VAL A 334 -14.08 -27.16 -19.44
CA VAL A 334 -13.18 -26.27 -18.69
C VAL A 334 -12.56 -25.28 -19.67
N ASP A 335 -13.07 -24.05 -19.70
CA ASP A 335 -12.44 -22.98 -20.46
C ASP A 335 -11.08 -22.64 -19.81
N TYR A 336 -10.01 -22.97 -20.52
CA TYR A 336 -8.63 -22.64 -20.15
C TYR A 336 -8.27 -21.21 -20.52
N ASN A 337 -9.14 -20.53 -21.27
CA ASN A 337 -8.96 -19.18 -21.72
C ASN A 337 -9.44 -18.19 -20.64
N MET A 338 -8.69 -18.13 -19.52
CA MET A 338 -8.93 -17.19 -18.42
C MET A 338 -8.94 -15.72 -18.88
N ASP A 339 -8.32 -15.46 -20.03
CA ASP A 339 -8.14 -14.12 -20.58
C ASP A 339 -9.39 -13.64 -21.36
N ALA A 340 -10.40 -14.50 -21.57
CA ALA A 340 -11.64 -14.14 -22.28
C ALA A 340 -12.64 -13.34 -21.41
N ASP A 341 -12.61 -13.50 -20.08
CA ASP A 341 -13.39 -12.69 -19.12
C ASP A 341 -12.69 -11.34 -18.82
N THR A 342 -12.27 -10.66 -19.87
CA THR A 342 -11.76 -9.28 -19.87
C THR A 342 -12.88 -8.26 -19.72
N ASP A 343 -13.82 -8.52 -18.81
CA ASP A 343 -14.84 -7.53 -18.46
C ASP A 343 -14.18 -6.42 -17.63
N THR A 344 -13.95 -5.28 -18.30
CA THR A 344 -13.82 -3.88 -17.84
C THR A 344 -13.60 -3.56 -16.35
N PHE A 345 -12.73 -4.26 -15.63
CA PHE A 345 -12.15 -3.71 -14.41
C PHE A 345 -11.17 -2.60 -14.85
N GLN A 346 -11.71 -1.41 -15.04
CA GLN A 346 -10.99 -0.24 -15.54
C GLN A 346 -9.86 0.09 -14.57
N ASP A 347 -8.65 0.32 -15.09
CA ASP A 347 -7.50 0.89 -14.38
C ASP A 347 -7.83 2.23 -13.65
N ASP A 348 -9.01 2.79 -13.91
CA ASP A 348 -9.51 4.04 -13.33
C ASP A 348 -9.65 3.98 -11.80
N ASP A 349 -10.02 2.84 -11.20
CA ASP A 349 -10.10 2.72 -9.73
C ASP A 349 -8.70 2.80 -9.07
N THR A 350 -7.67 2.29 -9.75
CA THR A 350 -6.30 2.37 -9.23
C THR A 350 -5.74 3.79 -9.38
N ALA A 351 -6.04 4.46 -10.50
CA ALA A 351 -5.71 5.87 -10.68
C ALA A 351 -6.44 6.73 -9.63
N GLN A 352 -7.72 6.46 -9.35
CA GLN A 352 -8.50 7.14 -8.33
C GLN A 352 -7.92 6.98 -6.93
N LEU A 353 -7.34 5.83 -6.57
CA LEU A 353 -6.63 5.65 -5.29
C LEU A 353 -5.44 6.61 -5.13
N PHE A 354 -4.64 6.81 -6.18
CA PHE A 354 -3.53 7.78 -6.16
C PHE A 354 -4.03 9.25 -6.19
N TYR A 355 -5.13 9.54 -6.89
CA TYR A 355 -5.73 10.87 -6.92
C TYR A 355 -6.42 11.25 -5.59
N ALA A 356 -7.05 10.30 -4.90
CA ALA A 356 -7.70 10.51 -3.61
C ALA A 356 -6.69 10.90 -2.52
N GLU A 357 -5.50 10.28 -2.52
CA GLU A 357 -4.42 10.66 -1.59
C GLU A 357 -3.94 12.10 -1.84
N ARG A 358 -3.87 12.52 -3.11
CA ARG A 358 -3.51 13.89 -3.49
C ARG A 358 -4.58 14.90 -3.07
N ALA A 359 -5.86 14.53 -3.17
CA ALA A 359 -6.98 15.36 -2.75
C ALA A 359 -7.05 15.55 -1.23
N LEU A 360 -6.77 14.50 -0.45
CA LEU A 360 -6.73 14.60 1.02
C LEU A 360 -5.61 15.52 1.52
N LYS A 361 -4.44 15.51 0.86
CA LYS A 361 -3.35 16.45 1.16
C LYS A 361 -3.77 17.91 0.90
N LEU A 362 -4.44 18.19 -0.21
CA LEU A 362 -4.92 19.54 -0.57
C LEU A 362 -6.00 20.08 0.39
N ASN A 363 -6.90 19.21 0.87
CA ASN A 363 -7.98 19.62 1.76
C ASN A 363 -7.47 20.02 3.16
N ARG A 364 -6.37 19.38 3.61
CA ARG A 364 -5.70 19.70 4.88
C ARG A 364 -5.01 21.07 4.85
N ASP A 365 -4.42 21.43 3.71
CA ASP A 365 -3.74 22.71 3.52
C ASP A 365 -4.72 23.88 3.34
N SER A 366 -5.89 23.61 2.75
CA SER A 366 -6.93 24.62 2.52
C SER A 366 -7.58 25.11 3.83
N ARG A 367 -7.69 24.24 4.84
CA ARG A 367 -8.27 24.58 6.16
C ARG A 367 -7.31 25.28 7.12
N ARG A 368 -6.02 25.35 6.78
CA ARG A 368 -4.99 26.02 7.60
C ARG A 368 -4.75 27.49 7.22
N ARG A 369 -5.51 28.06 6.29
CA ARG A 369 -5.50 29.51 6.07
C ARG A 369 -6.47 30.17 7.05
N PRO A 370 -5.99 30.88 8.09
CA PRO A 370 -6.84 31.83 8.79
C PRO A 370 -7.18 32.96 7.82
N ASP A 371 -8.47 33.29 7.72
CA ASP A 371 -9.00 34.45 6.99
C ASP A 371 -8.51 35.76 7.63
N ASN A 372 -7.24 36.09 7.41
CA ASN A 372 -6.64 37.36 7.85
C ASN A 372 -6.83 38.49 6.83
N ALA A 373 -7.81 38.36 5.92
CA ALA A 373 -8.04 39.31 4.83
C ALA A 373 -8.96 40.50 5.20
N ALA A 374 -9.47 40.59 6.43
CA ALA A 374 -10.51 41.56 6.77
C ALA A 374 -10.03 42.92 7.31
N ASN A 375 -8.73 43.18 7.51
CA ASN A 375 -8.29 44.40 8.21
C ASN A 375 -7.28 45.30 7.47
N ALA A 376 -7.28 45.28 6.14
CA ALA A 376 -6.48 46.18 5.31
C ALA A 376 -7.38 47.12 4.49
N GLY A 377 -8.10 48.03 5.16
CA GLY A 377 -9.04 48.90 4.46
C GLY A 377 -9.67 50.00 5.31
N ALA A 378 -8.91 50.70 6.14
CA ALA A 378 -9.35 51.94 6.78
C ALA A 378 -8.16 52.83 7.13
N ASN A 379 -7.57 53.45 6.11
CA ASN A 379 -6.79 54.69 6.23
C ASN A 379 -6.58 55.26 4.83
N VAL A 380 -7.54 56.08 4.40
CA VAL A 380 -7.37 57.13 3.39
C VAL A 380 -8.07 58.38 3.91
#